data_AF-A0A7C1V3V9-F1
#
_entry.id   AF-A0A7C1V3V9-F1
#
_cell.length_a   1.000
_cell.length_b   1.000
_cell.length_c   1.000
_cell.angle_alpha   90.00
_cell.angle_beta   90.00
_cell.angle_gamma   90.00
#
_symmetry.space_group_name_H-M   'P 1'
#
loop_
_entity.id
_entity.type
_entity.pdbx_description
1 polymer ?
#
loop_
_entity_poly.entity_id
_entity_poly.type
_entity_poly.pdbx_seq_one_letter_code
_entity_poly.pdbx_strand_id
1 'polypeptide(L)'
;MPKHKKTGWYEHFSVLIFAQGTWKEKDRERVKKPIREKHDDTSENPYPFFSKLTLRRNPPEFADCPLCHRLYELFKEFTGPNDFILYQGHHYLIMEEDMEDMEELVKIILSNDKVKKIFILYIKGFSSIKTTEIHSMKLDDLKRKLRFQKYNYKDFLKILSNNTFEDQVVYQVLKY
;
A
#
# COMPACT_ATOMS: atom_id res chain seq x y z
N MET A 1 -28.62 18.40 13.28
CA MET A 1 -27.31 17.72 13.29
C MET A 1 -26.85 17.58 11.85
N PRO A 2 -25.66 18.08 11.47
CA PRO A 2 -25.15 17.80 10.14
C PRO A 2 -24.88 16.30 10.04
N LYS A 3 -25.48 15.65 9.04
CA LYS A 3 -25.15 14.26 8.71
C LYS A 3 -23.67 14.23 8.37
N HIS A 4 -22.84 13.64 9.22
CA HIS A 4 -21.48 13.27 8.82
C HIS A 4 -21.61 12.44 7.55
N LYS A 5 -21.17 12.99 6.41
CA LYS A 5 -20.98 12.19 5.19
C LYS A 5 -20.10 11.02 5.62
N LYS A 6 -20.54 9.79 5.35
CA LYS A 6 -19.74 8.57 5.59
C LYS A 6 -18.47 8.64 4.72
N THR A 7 -17.43 9.31 5.20
CA THR A 7 -16.07 9.27 4.69
C THR A 7 -15.44 8.02 5.28
N GLY A 8 -15.21 6.99 4.47
CA GLY A 8 -14.61 5.74 4.95
C GLY A 8 -14.81 4.53 4.02
N TRP A 9 -15.81 4.58 3.14
CA TRP A 9 -16.18 3.43 2.30
C TRP A 9 -15.18 3.08 1.17
N TYR A 10 -14.10 3.84 1.02
CA TYR A 10 -13.14 3.62 -0.07
C TYR A 10 -11.69 4.01 0.26
N GLU A 11 -11.31 4.05 1.53
CA GLU A 11 -9.93 4.33 1.91
C GLU A 11 -9.08 3.07 1.75
N HIS A 12 -8.07 3.14 0.90
CA HIS A 12 -7.23 2.00 0.56
C HIS A 12 -5.76 2.38 0.63
N PHE A 13 -4.99 1.48 1.22
CA PHE A 13 -3.55 1.55 1.21
C PHE A 13 -3.00 0.31 0.53
N SER A 14 -1.96 0.45 -0.28
CA SER A 14 -1.32 -0.68 -0.94
C SER A 14 0.18 -0.47 -0.97
N VAL A 15 0.90 -1.52 -0.57
CA VAL A 15 2.36 -1.57 -0.60
C VAL A 15 2.78 -2.81 -1.34
N LEU A 16 3.38 -2.63 -2.50
CA LEU A 16 4.01 -3.69 -3.26
C LEU A 16 5.52 -3.64 -3.02
N ILE A 17 6.03 -4.70 -2.42
CA ILE A 17 7.45 -4.92 -2.22
C ILE A 17 7.97 -5.68 -3.42
N PHE A 18 8.81 -5.02 -4.18
CA PHE A 18 9.38 -5.57 -5.40
C PHE A 18 10.84 -5.99 -5.18
N ALA A 19 11.11 -7.20 -5.62
CA ALA A 19 12.44 -7.75 -5.62
C ALA A 19 12.90 -8.07 -7.02
N GLN A 20 14.21 -7.99 -7.24
CA GLN A 20 14.80 -8.44 -8.48
C GLN A 20 15.06 -9.95 -8.41
N GLY A 21 14.54 -10.70 -9.38
CA GLY A 21 14.73 -12.15 -9.50
C GLY A 21 13.74 -12.97 -8.67
N THR A 22 14.01 -14.28 -8.57
CA THR A 22 13.16 -15.24 -7.87
C THR A 22 13.51 -15.33 -6.39
N TRP A 23 12.50 -15.30 -5.53
CA TRP A 23 12.59 -15.41 -4.08
C TRP A 23 12.17 -16.79 -3.60
N LYS A 24 13.03 -17.40 -2.78
CA LYS A 24 12.64 -18.58 -1.99
C LYS A 24 11.79 -18.14 -0.81
N GLU A 25 11.02 -19.05 -0.21
CA GLU A 25 10.17 -18.70 0.94
C GLU A 25 10.97 -18.08 2.10
N LYS A 26 12.20 -18.55 2.32
CA LYS A 26 13.11 -17.95 3.31
C LYS A 26 13.42 -16.47 3.05
N ASP A 27 13.52 -16.06 1.78
CA ASP A 27 13.79 -14.67 1.42
C ASP A 27 12.54 -13.81 1.69
N ARG A 28 11.35 -14.37 1.41
CA ARG A 28 10.07 -13.73 1.74
C ARG A 28 9.90 -13.57 3.25
N GLU A 29 10.18 -14.60 4.03
CA GLU A 29 10.11 -14.54 5.49
C GLU A 29 11.07 -13.51 6.08
N ARG A 30 12.27 -13.33 5.51
CA ARG A 30 13.21 -12.25 5.93
C ARG A 30 12.65 -10.84 5.72
N VAL A 31 11.67 -10.66 4.84
CA VAL A 31 10.97 -9.38 4.62
C VAL A 31 9.72 -9.29 5.49
N LYS A 32 8.93 -10.36 5.58
CA LYS A 32 7.66 -10.38 6.31
C LYS A 32 7.83 -10.38 7.83
N LYS A 33 8.84 -11.08 8.34
CA LYS A 33 9.01 -11.31 9.79
C LYS A 33 9.12 -10.00 10.59
N PRO A 34 9.97 -9.03 10.24
CA PRO A 34 10.05 -7.77 11.00
C PRO A 34 8.75 -6.95 10.96
N ILE A 35 7.99 -7.01 9.86
CA ILE A 35 6.68 -6.36 9.74
C ILE A 35 5.66 -7.02 10.69
N ARG A 36 5.68 -8.36 10.78
CA ARG A 36 4.81 -9.11 11.70
C ARG A 36 5.19 -8.87 13.16
N GLU A 37 6.48 -8.77 13.48
CA GLU A 37 6.91 -8.46 14.85
C GLU A 37 6.41 -7.07 15.28
N LYS A 38 6.41 -6.08 14.37
CA LYS A 38 5.80 -4.77 14.62
C LYS A 38 4.29 -4.82 14.79
N HIS A 39 3.62 -5.64 14.00
CA HIS A 39 2.19 -5.91 14.17
C HIS A 39 1.89 -6.42 15.59
N ASP A 40 2.65 -7.40 16.08
CA ASP A 40 2.38 -8.05 17.37
C ASP A 40 2.70 -7.15 18.58
N ASP A 41 3.69 -6.25 18.46
CA ASP A 41 4.07 -5.27 19.50
C ASP A 41 2.96 -4.22 19.74
N THR A 42 2.17 -3.91 18.72
CA THR A 42 1.15 -2.86 18.78
C THR A 42 -0.17 -3.25 19.47
N SER A 43 -0.19 -4.36 20.20
CA SER A 43 -1.42 -4.95 20.78
C SER A 43 -2.21 -4.04 21.76
N GLU A 44 -1.59 -2.98 22.29
CA GLU A 44 -2.23 -1.98 23.16
C GLU A 44 -2.78 -0.75 22.41
N ASN A 45 -2.38 -0.54 21.15
CA ASN A 45 -2.93 0.52 20.31
C ASN A 45 -4.27 0.06 19.72
N PRO A 46 -5.37 0.83 19.85
CA PRO A 46 -6.66 0.44 19.27
C PRO A 46 -6.71 0.46 17.73
N TYR A 47 -5.76 1.14 17.05
CA TYR A 47 -5.74 1.27 15.59
C TYR A 47 -4.32 1.32 14.98
N PRO A 48 -3.46 0.31 15.18
CA PRO A 48 -2.05 0.41 14.80
C PRO A 48 -1.82 0.24 13.30
N PHE A 49 -0.91 1.04 12.73
CA PHE A 49 -0.62 1.03 11.29
C PHE A 49 -0.37 -0.36 10.72
N PHE A 50 0.46 -1.16 11.40
CA PHE A 50 0.88 -2.47 10.93
C PHE A 50 -0.24 -3.52 10.93
N SER A 51 -1.26 -3.40 11.80
CA SER A 51 -2.43 -4.30 11.79
C SER A 51 -3.34 -4.12 10.59
N LYS A 52 -3.21 -2.99 9.91
CA LYS A 52 -3.98 -2.65 8.71
C LYS A 52 -3.41 -3.32 7.46
N LEU A 53 -2.21 -3.89 7.52
CA LEU A 53 -1.52 -4.48 6.36
C LEU A 53 -1.90 -5.95 6.17
N THR A 54 -2.88 -6.21 5.31
CA THR A 54 -3.23 -7.59 4.92
C THR A 54 -2.31 -8.09 3.81
N LEU A 55 -1.56 -9.16 4.06
CA LEU A 55 -0.77 -9.83 3.03
C LEU A 55 -1.68 -10.49 1.99
N ARG A 56 -1.51 -10.14 0.71
CA ARG A 56 -2.29 -10.66 -0.43
C ARG A 56 -1.42 -11.56 -1.30
N ARG A 57 -1.73 -12.86 -1.29
CA ARG A 57 -1.10 -13.87 -2.17
C ARG A 57 -1.92 -14.12 -3.45
N ASN A 58 -3.24 -14.04 -3.33
CA ASN A 58 -4.20 -14.21 -4.40
C ASN A 58 -5.00 -12.91 -4.59
N PRO A 59 -5.66 -12.71 -5.75
CA PRO A 59 -6.63 -11.64 -5.91
C PRO A 59 -7.68 -11.68 -4.79
N PRO A 60 -8.14 -10.53 -4.28
CA PRO A 60 -9.31 -10.48 -3.41
C PRO A 60 -10.50 -11.13 -4.10
N GLU A 61 -11.27 -11.93 -3.37
CA GLU A 61 -12.53 -12.49 -3.89
C GLU A 61 -13.47 -11.35 -4.27
N PHE A 62 -14.33 -11.51 -5.29
CA PHE A 62 -15.18 -10.40 -5.77
C PHE A 62 -16.19 -9.85 -4.72
N ALA A 63 -16.33 -10.53 -3.58
CA ALA A 63 -17.06 -10.04 -2.41
C ALA A 63 -16.22 -9.12 -1.50
N ASP A 64 -14.89 -9.21 -1.56
CA ASP A 64 -13.97 -8.21 -1.02
C ASP A 64 -14.00 -6.97 -1.94
N CYS A 65 -13.89 -5.78 -1.33
CA CYS A 65 -14.03 -4.48 -1.97
C CYS A 65 -13.60 -4.39 -3.45
N PRO A 66 -14.46 -3.86 -4.35
CA PRO A 66 -14.16 -3.79 -5.79
C PRO A 66 -12.88 -3.00 -6.10
N LEU A 67 -12.54 -2.02 -5.26
CA LEU A 67 -11.32 -1.26 -5.40
C LEU A 67 -10.08 -2.07 -4.99
N CYS A 68 -10.14 -2.88 -3.92
CA CYS A 68 -9.05 -3.79 -3.55
C CYS A 68 -8.67 -4.70 -4.73
N HIS A 69 -9.68 -5.23 -5.44
CA HIS A 69 -9.46 -6.09 -6.60
C HIS A 69 -8.76 -5.33 -7.74
N ARG A 70 -9.23 -4.14 -8.10
CA ARG A 70 -8.61 -3.30 -9.13
C ARG A 70 -7.20 -2.85 -8.77
N LEU A 71 -6.96 -2.56 -7.50
CA LEU A 71 -5.61 -2.26 -7.00
C LEU A 71 -4.71 -3.48 -7.09
N TYR A 72 -5.19 -4.67 -6.73
CA TYR A 72 -4.42 -5.90 -6.88
C TYR A 72 -3.99 -6.10 -8.35
N GLU A 73 -4.90 -5.93 -9.30
CA GLU A 73 -4.59 -6.01 -10.73
C GLU A 73 -3.54 -4.97 -11.16
N LEU A 74 -3.69 -3.71 -10.72
CA LEU A 74 -2.73 -2.63 -11.01
C LEU A 74 -1.33 -2.98 -10.51
N PHE A 75 -1.21 -3.40 -9.24
CA PHE A 75 0.08 -3.72 -8.66
C PHE A 75 0.71 -4.97 -9.29
N LYS A 76 -0.10 -5.95 -9.69
CA LYS A 76 0.37 -7.13 -10.42
C LYS A 76 1.00 -6.78 -11.78
N GLU A 77 0.53 -5.73 -12.46
CA GLU A 77 1.21 -5.27 -13.68
C GLU A 77 2.62 -4.72 -13.40
N PHE A 78 2.84 -4.08 -12.25
CA PHE A 78 4.17 -3.55 -11.89
C PHE A 78 5.19 -4.64 -11.59
N THR A 79 4.76 -5.87 -11.28
CA THR A 79 5.67 -6.98 -10.96
C THR A 79 6.27 -7.61 -12.22
N GLY A 80 5.53 -7.62 -13.33
CA GLY A 80 5.89 -8.38 -14.53
C GLY A 80 6.14 -9.85 -14.16
N PRO A 81 7.25 -10.47 -14.60
CA PRO A 81 7.59 -11.86 -14.30
C PRO A 81 8.27 -12.06 -12.92
N ASN A 82 8.44 -11.01 -12.12
CA ASN A 82 9.22 -11.08 -10.89
C ASN A 82 8.38 -11.47 -9.67
N ASP A 83 9.07 -11.96 -8.65
CA ASP A 83 8.47 -12.21 -7.35
C ASP A 83 8.18 -10.93 -6.57
N PHE A 84 7.09 -10.96 -5.81
CA PHE A 84 6.61 -9.82 -5.03
C PHE A 84 5.99 -10.22 -3.69
N ILE A 85 5.83 -9.22 -2.81
CA ILE A 85 4.95 -9.26 -1.65
C ILE A 85 4.02 -8.07 -1.75
N LEU A 86 2.71 -8.30 -1.68
CA LEU A 86 1.70 -7.24 -1.72
C LEU A 86 0.97 -7.19 -0.39
N TYR A 87 0.97 -6.02 0.24
CA TYR A 87 0.10 -5.70 1.37
C TYR A 87 -1.00 -4.75 0.90
N GLN A 88 -2.23 -4.99 1.36
CA GLN A 88 -3.36 -4.09 1.15
C GLN A 88 -4.06 -3.80 2.48
N GLY A 89 -4.34 -2.52 2.73
CA GLY A 89 -5.22 -2.05 3.81
C GLY A 89 -6.56 -1.59 3.23
N HIS A 90 -7.64 -1.88 3.95
CA HIS A 90 -9.02 -1.63 3.53
C HIS A 90 -9.79 -0.85 4.61
N HIS A 91 -10.50 0.21 4.21
CA HIS A 91 -11.31 1.08 5.07
C HIS A 91 -10.54 1.73 6.22
N TYR A 92 -9.36 2.29 5.92
CA TYR A 92 -8.61 3.04 6.93
C TYR A 92 -7.98 4.32 6.39
N LEU A 93 -8.24 5.41 7.10
CA LEU A 93 -7.68 6.73 6.86
C LEU A 93 -6.26 6.80 7.43
N ILE A 94 -5.24 6.88 6.58
CA ILE A 94 -3.89 7.22 7.05
C ILE A 94 -3.91 8.64 7.63
N MET A 95 -3.67 8.72 8.93
CA MET A 95 -3.59 9.97 9.69
C MET A 95 -2.14 10.48 9.75
N GLU A 96 -1.96 11.71 10.22
CA GLU A 96 -0.61 12.28 10.36
C GLU A 96 0.28 11.47 11.31
N GLU A 97 -0.31 10.91 12.37
CA GLU A 97 0.37 10.00 13.31
C GLU A 97 0.86 8.69 12.66
N ASP A 98 0.24 8.24 11.55
CA ASP A 98 0.70 7.06 10.82
C ASP A 98 1.95 7.35 9.95
N MET A 99 2.38 8.61 9.80
CA MET A 99 3.55 8.93 8.95
C MET A 99 4.84 8.36 9.51
N GLU A 100 5.01 8.36 10.85
CA GLU A 100 6.16 7.77 11.51
C GLU A 100 6.18 6.24 11.32
N ASP A 101 5.02 5.59 11.45
CA ASP A 101 4.86 4.15 11.20
C ASP A 101 5.11 3.80 9.73
N MET A 102 4.67 4.65 8.79
CA MET A 102 4.95 4.47 7.37
C MET A 102 6.44 4.61 7.07
N GLU A 103 7.11 5.58 7.68
CA GLU A 103 8.55 5.75 7.59
C GLU A 103 9.29 4.52 8.14
N GLU A 104 8.84 3.98 9.28
CA GLU A 104 9.37 2.75 9.85
C GLU A 104 9.14 1.54 8.92
N LEU A 105 7.94 1.38 8.35
CA LEU A 105 7.65 0.33 7.37
C LEU A 105 8.62 0.40 6.18
N VAL A 106 8.83 1.60 5.63
CA VAL A 106 9.75 1.80 4.50
C VAL A 106 11.18 1.43 4.88
N LYS A 107 11.64 1.86 6.07
CA LYS A 107 12.96 1.51 6.62
C LYS A 107 13.11 0.00 6.76
N ILE A 108 12.15 -0.68 7.37
CA ILE A 108 12.13 -2.13 7.55
C ILE A 108 12.26 -2.83 6.19
N ILE A 109 11.41 -2.49 5.23
CA ILE A 109 11.38 -3.15 3.94
C ILE A 109 12.66 -2.91 3.15
N LEU A 110 13.08 -1.64 3.03
CA LEU A 110 14.25 -1.27 2.22
C LEU A 110 15.58 -1.57 2.91
N SER A 111 15.61 -1.92 4.19
CA SER A 111 16.81 -2.46 4.84
C SER A 111 17.21 -3.83 4.26
N ASN A 112 16.24 -4.62 3.79
CA ASN A 112 16.47 -5.97 3.28
C ASN A 112 17.27 -5.96 1.96
N ASP A 113 18.35 -6.76 1.88
CA ASP A 113 19.29 -6.79 0.75
C ASP A 113 18.67 -7.25 -0.58
N LYS A 114 17.59 -8.03 -0.51
CA LYS A 114 16.89 -8.55 -1.68
C LYS A 114 15.86 -7.59 -2.26
N VAL A 115 15.44 -6.58 -1.48
CA VAL A 115 14.47 -5.58 -1.94
C VAL A 115 15.21 -4.47 -2.71
N LYS A 116 14.71 -4.13 -3.89
CA LYS A 116 15.29 -3.06 -4.73
C LYS A 116 14.42 -1.82 -4.80
N LYS A 117 13.11 -2.01 -4.74
CA LYS A 117 12.14 -0.92 -4.76
C LYS A 117 10.84 -1.34 -4.09
N ILE A 118 10.05 -0.37 -3.70
CA ILE A 118 8.66 -0.55 -3.29
C ILE A 118 7.77 0.38 -4.09
N PHE A 119 6.51 0.01 -4.24
CA PHE A 119 5.47 0.90 -4.71
C PHE A 119 4.47 1.11 -3.57
N ILE A 120 4.17 2.37 -3.27
CA ILE A 120 3.23 2.75 -2.22
C ILE A 120 2.12 3.57 -2.85
N LEU A 121 0.87 3.25 -2.51
CA LEU A 121 -0.30 4.01 -2.92
C LEU A 121 -1.26 4.14 -1.75
N TYR A 122 -1.69 5.38 -1.50
CA TYR A 122 -2.81 5.67 -0.65
C TYR A 122 -3.91 6.34 -1.46
N ILE A 123 -5.14 5.87 -1.28
CA ILE A 123 -6.33 6.44 -1.90
C ILE A 123 -7.29 6.83 -0.80
N LYS A 124 -7.47 8.14 -0.64
CA LYS A 124 -8.54 8.73 0.14
C LYS A 124 -9.70 9.05 -0.80
N GLY A 125 -10.82 8.36 -0.63
CA GLY A 125 -12.09 8.82 -1.21
C GLY A 125 -12.33 8.54 -2.69
N PHE A 126 -12.59 7.28 -3.05
CA PHE A 126 -13.48 6.98 -4.19
C PHE A 126 -14.97 7.25 -3.87
N SER A 127 -15.29 8.02 -2.83
CA SER A 127 -16.67 8.28 -2.42
C SER A 127 -17.52 8.99 -3.48
N SER A 128 -16.89 9.63 -4.46
CA SER A 128 -17.53 10.23 -5.63
C SER A 128 -17.82 9.24 -6.77
N ILE A 129 -17.23 8.05 -6.74
CA ILE A 129 -17.35 7.02 -7.77
C ILE A 129 -18.29 5.93 -7.25
N LYS A 130 -19.33 5.60 -8.02
CA LYS A 130 -20.29 4.56 -7.59
C LYS A 130 -19.59 3.21 -7.56
N THR A 131 -19.99 2.32 -6.64
CA THR A 131 -19.48 0.94 -6.57
C THR A 131 -19.57 0.23 -7.91
N THR A 132 -20.69 0.43 -8.63
CA THR A 132 -20.92 -0.11 -9.98
C THR A 132 -19.92 0.41 -11.00
N GLU A 133 -19.52 1.68 -10.91
CA GLU A 133 -18.51 2.28 -11.78
C GLU A 133 -17.14 1.64 -11.52
N ILE A 134 -16.77 1.40 -10.25
CA ILE A 134 -15.51 0.72 -9.88
C ILE A 134 -15.49 -0.72 -10.41
N HIS A 135 -16.60 -1.45 -10.29
CA HIS A 135 -16.71 -2.80 -10.85
C HIS A 135 -16.47 -2.82 -12.36
N SER A 136 -17.04 -1.87 -13.09
CA SER A 136 -16.86 -1.77 -14.54
C SER A 136 -15.58 -1.05 -14.99
N MET A 137 -14.84 -0.44 -14.07
CA MET A 137 -13.68 0.39 -14.39
C MET A 137 -12.59 -0.46 -15.01
N LYS A 138 -12.15 -0.10 -16.23
CA LYS A 138 -11.00 -0.75 -16.84
C LYS A 138 -9.74 -0.31 -16.12
N LEU A 139 -8.73 -1.17 -16.12
CA LEU A 139 -7.48 -0.89 -15.42
C LEU A 139 -6.79 0.39 -15.92
N ASP A 140 -6.85 0.67 -17.22
CA ASP A 140 -6.31 1.91 -17.79
C ASP A 140 -7.08 3.17 -17.38
N ASP A 141 -8.38 3.05 -17.09
CA ASP A 141 -9.17 4.16 -16.53
C ASP A 141 -8.73 4.48 -15.10
N LEU A 142 -8.42 3.44 -14.30
CA LEU A 142 -7.86 3.61 -12.97
C LEU A 142 -6.50 4.30 -13.03
N LYS A 143 -5.58 3.82 -13.90
CA LYS A 143 -4.25 4.43 -14.06
C LYS A 143 -4.32 5.91 -14.41
N ARG A 144 -5.24 6.31 -15.29
CA ARG A 144 -5.44 7.72 -15.67
C ARG A 144 -5.87 8.63 -14.52
N LYS A 145 -6.42 8.07 -13.44
CA LYS A 145 -6.79 8.79 -12.22
C LYS A 145 -5.65 8.88 -11.21
N LEU A 146 -4.54 8.18 -11.43
CA LEU A 146 -3.41 8.14 -10.53
C LEU A 146 -2.25 8.97 -11.08
N ARG A 147 -1.54 9.65 -10.18
CA ARG A 147 -0.25 10.26 -10.48
C ARG A 147 0.86 9.25 -10.17
N PHE A 148 1.94 9.29 -10.94
CA PHE A 148 3.09 8.41 -10.74
C PHE A 148 4.30 9.25 -10.46
N GLN A 149 4.96 8.99 -9.33
CA GLN A 149 6.16 9.70 -8.93
C GLN A 149 7.24 8.71 -8.51
N LYS A 150 8.49 9.02 -8.83
CA LYS A 150 9.64 8.17 -8.58
C LYS A 150 10.61 8.90 -7.67
N TYR A 151 10.99 8.26 -6.58
CA TYR A 151 11.92 8.78 -5.58
C TYR A 151 13.00 7.76 -5.26
N ASN A 152 14.18 8.23 -4.85
CA ASN A 152 15.09 7.40 -4.08
C ASN A 152 14.62 7.34 -2.62
N TYR A 153 15.17 6.39 -1.88
CA TYR A 153 14.83 6.13 -0.48
C TYR A 153 14.94 7.38 0.40
N LYS A 154 16.05 8.14 0.29
CA LYS A 154 16.29 9.32 1.13
C LYS A 154 15.27 10.43 0.87
N ASP A 155 14.94 10.67 -0.40
CA ASP A 155 13.98 11.72 -0.76
C ASP A 155 12.55 11.33 -0.40
N PHE A 156 12.22 10.04 -0.49
CA PHE A 156 10.91 9.58 -0.01
C PHE A 156 10.77 9.72 1.51
N LEU A 157 11.82 9.44 2.29
CA LEU A 157 11.76 9.69 3.74
C LEU A 157 11.50 11.16 4.06
N LYS A 158 12.04 12.10 3.28
CA LYS A 158 11.73 13.53 3.46
C LYS A 158 10.26 13.86 3.19
N ILE A 159 9.61 13.15 2.27
CA ILE A 159 8.16 13.34 2.00
C ILE A 159 7.36 12.97 3.24
N LEU A 160 7.71 11.85 3.89
CA LEU A 160 7.04 11.40 5.11
C LEU A 160 7.32 12.36 6.28
N SER A 161 8.60 12.71 6.50
CA SER A 161 8.99 13.61 7.60
C SER A 161 8.40 15.02 7.48
N ASN A 162 8.19 15.49 6.24
CA ASN A 162 7.61 16.81 5.98
C ASN A 162 6.08 16.77 5.87
N ASN A 163 5.46 15.60 6.06
CA ASN A 163 4.02 15.38 5.91
C ASN A 163 3.48 15.85 4.53
N THR A 164 4.26 15.64 3.46
CA THR A 164 3.85 15.99 2.08
C THR A 164 3.42 14.75 1.27
N PHE A 165 3.04 13.67 1.95
CA PHE A 165 2.55 12.46 1.32
C PHE A 165 1.13 12.67 0.77
N GLU A 166 1.02 12.75 -0.56
CA GLU A 166 -0.24 13.03 -1.25
C GLU A 166 -1.09 11.77 -1.54
N ASP A 167 -2.41 11.97 -1.62
CA ASP A 167 -3.35 10.95 -2.08
C ASP A 167 -3.29 10.71 -3.60
N GLN A 168 -3.71 9.51 -4.02
CA GLN A 168 -3.80 9.10 -5.43
C GLN A 168 -2.47 9.20 -6.20
N VAL A 169 -1.35 9.21 -5.47
CA VAL A 169 0.00 9.11 -6.01
C VAL A 169 0.53 7.70 -5.78
N VAL A 170 0.94 7.04 -6.86
CA VAL A 170 1.77 5.83 -6.80
C VAL A 170 3.22 6.26 -6.68
N TYR A 171 3.78 6.11 -5.49
CA TYR A 171 5.19 6.37 -5.21
C TYR A 171 6.01 5.13 -5.51
N GLN A 172 6.88 5.20 -6.51
CA GLN A 172 7.94 4.22 -6.73
C GLN A 172 9.18 4.66 -5.96
N VAL A 173 9.51 3.94 -4.89
CA VAL A 173 10.66 4.25 -4.03
C VAL A 173 11.79 3.27 -4.32
N LEU A 174 12.91 3.78 -4.82
CA LEU A 174 14.11 3.00 -5.10
C LEU A 174 15.02 2.94 -3.87
N LYS A 175 15.58 1.77 -3.58
CA LYS A 175 16.58 1.60 -2.50
C LYS A 175 17.87 2.37 -2.76
N TYR A 176 18.29 2.46 -4.02
CA TYR A 176 19.53 3.11 -4.50
C TYR A 176 19.20 4.14 -5.56
#